data_AF-A0A8H4VKU0-F1
#
_entry.id   AF-A0A8H4VKU0-F1
#
_cell.length_a   1.000
_cell.length_b   1.000
_cell.length_c   1.000
_cell.angle_alpha   90.00
_cell.angle_beta   90.00
_cell.angle_gamma   90.00
#
_symmetry.space_group_name_H-M   'P 1'
#
loop_
_entity.id
_entity.type
_entity.pdbx_description
1 polymer ?
#
loop_
_entity_poly.entity_id
_entity_poly.type
_entity_poly.pdbx_seq_one_letter_code
_entity_poly.pdbx_strand_id
1 'polypeptide(L)'
;MDPVPTMSPPATPFDIDHDATWKKQTRERITNNLNTLLQEAFMTHKAKMAKAIFAAPEIRHQFEEEYQQEIRHLKQLAEQEIQVEIKRGEEERKWSKETSWDDPNDITQALIEEQISILKHIKSSPSSPIAANSHEYQKPFFHEATTSTPLSYDTPSLPQSPITDSFSSPASGFYSSFSPSPVSILSVESPADKEARLRAEKREKQQEEYRKRAEAIMSRKRLEKQWSHWGETMSSASSTTSASEDSDHPATPDIAIPMSNEDIANLMTFHEQQWTWIASLPHLEWTDFPWPVLSFSTPMRKEELTLEAVVQYIFAPLKARHDRNVVKDRLKELIMKWHPDRFETKYLALIVNLREREKVREGAGTVARILNDLLGKWNDL
;
A
#
# COMPACT_ATOMS: atom_id res chain seq x y z
N MET A 1 -42.31 39.13 22.25
CA MET A 1 -42.93 37.81 22.07
C MET A 1 -41.81 36.81 22.23
N ASP A 2 -41.73 36.17 23.38
CA ASP A 2 -40.67 35.21 23.67
C ASP A 2 -40.89 33.94 22.85
N PRO A 3 -39.83 33.35 22.27
CA PRO A 3 -39.96 32.12 21.49
C PRO A 3 -40.46 31.00 22.39
N VAL A 4 -41.59 30.39 22.01
CA VAL A 4 -42.17 29.24 22.69
C VAL A 4 -41.14 28.09 22.63
N PRO A 5 -40.72 27.51 23.76
CA PRO A 5 -39.76 26.41 23.77
C PRO A 5 -40.33 25.24 22.99
N THR A 6 -39.71 24.94 21.85
CA THR A 6 -40.05 23.79 21.02
C THR A 6 -39.62 22.54 21.77
N MET A 7 -40.57 21.84 22.39
CA MET A 7 -40.29 20.57 23.05
C MET A 7 -39.90 19.55 21.97
N SER A 8 -38.66 19.06 22.00
CA SER A 8 -38.22 17.97 21.15
C SER A 8 -39.19 16.78 21.28
N PRO A 9 -39.61 16.15 20.17
CA PRO A 9 -40.51 15.01 20.23
C PRO A 9 -39.90 13.90 21.09
N PRO A 10 -40.67 13.25 21.97
CA PRO A 10 -40.19 12.16 22.79
C PRO A 10 -39.67 11.04 21.89
N ALA A 11 -38.48 10.51 22.18
CA ALA A 11 -37.88 9.41 21.44
C ALA A 11 -38.89 8.26 21.29
N THR A 12 -39.14 7.85 20.05
CA THR A 12 -40.10 6.79 19.77
C THR A 12 -39.62 5.49 20.43
N PRO A 13 -40.49 4.78 21.19
CA PRO A 13 -40.12 3.56 21.91
C PRO A 13 -39.49 2.45 21.05
N PHE A 14 -39.66 2.50 19.73
CA PHE A 14 -39.14 1.52 18.77
C PHE A 14 -37.61 1.55 18.56
N ASP A 15 -36.93 2.65 18.86
CA ASP A 15 -35.47 2.78 18.64
C ASP A 15 -34.62 2.13 19.73
N ILE A 16 -35.19 1.92 20.92
CA ILE A 16 -34.46 1.42 22.09
C ILE A 16 -34.14 -0.09 21.92
N ASP A 17 -35.04 -0.85 21.30
CA ASP A 17 -34.86 -2.30 21.11
C ASP A 17 -33.80 -2.64 20.03
N HIS A 18 -33.62 -1.78 19.02
CA HIS A 18 -32.65 -2.02 17.96
C HIS A 18 -31.19 -1.86 18.44
N ASP A 19 -30.93 -0.94 19.36
CA ASP A 19 -29.58 -0.76 19.93
C ASP A 19 -29.18 -1.96 20.81
N ALA A 20 -30.09 -2.38 21.69
CA ALA A 20 -29.84 -3.50 22.60
C ALA A 20 -29.58 -4.80 21.84
N THR A 21 -30.35 -5.04 20.77
CA THR A 21 -30.20 -6.23 19.92
C THR A 21 -28.88 -6.23 19.15
N TRP A 22 -28.47 -5.11 18.56
CA TRP A 22 -27.16 -5.00 17.87
C TRP A 22 -25.98 -5.16 18.83
N LYS A 23 -26.01 -4.52 20.01
CA LYS A 23 -24.96 -4.68 21.04
C LYS A 23 -24.84 -6.13 21.46
N LYS A 24 -25.97 -6.82 21.66
CA LYS A 24 -26.01 -8.23 22.01
C LYS A 24 -25.39 -9.11 20.91
N GLN A 25 -25.80 -8.92 19.65
CA GLN A 25 -25.25 -9.67 18.51
C GLN A 25 -23.74 -9.46 18.35
N THR A 26 -23.27 -8.23 18.56
CA THR A 26 -21.84 -7.90 18.49
C THR A 26 -21.03 -8.64 19.56
N ARG A 27 -21.52 -8.63 20.81
CA ARG A 27 -20.89 -9.39 21.91
C ARG A 27 -20.89 -10.89 21.63
N GLU A 28 -22.00 -11.43 21.14
CA GLU A 28 -22.12 -12.86 20.82
C GLU A 28 -21.14 -13.28 19.72
N ARG A 29 -21.03 -12.49 18.64
CA ARG A 29 -20.07 -12.73 17.56
C ARG A 29 -18.63 -12.76 18.08
N ILE A 30 -18.22 -11.77 18.87
CA ILE A 30 -16.85 -11.68 19.40
C ILE A 30 -16.59 -12.81 20.40
N THR A 31 -17.57 -13.16 21.24
CA THR A 31 -17.46 -14.28 22.18
C THR A 31 -17.31 -15.63 21.45
N ASN A 32 -18.02 -15.82 20.33
CA ASN A 32 -17.88 -17.02 19.51
C ASN A 32 -16.47 -17.12 18.91
N ASN A 33 -15.92 -16.01 18.41
CA ASN A 33 -14.53 -15.97 17.95
C ASN A 33 -13.54 -16.27 19.08
N LEU A 34 -13.72 -15.65 20.26
CA LEU A 34 -12.92 -15.94 21.45
C LEU A 34 -12.95 -17.44 21.79
N ASN A 35 -14.11 -18.09 21.75
CA ASN A 35 -14.22 -19.52 22.02
C ASN A 35 -13.39 -20.36 21.03
N THR A 36 -13.36 -19.99 19.74
CA THR A 36 -12.50 -20.65 18.75
C THR A 36 -11.01 -20.49 19.10
N LEU A 37 -10.58 -19.28 19.44
CA LEU A 37 -9.18 -19.01 19.82
C LEU A 37 -8.78 -19.75 21.11
N LEU A 38 -9.68 -19.81 22.10
CA LEU A 38 -9.45 -20.55 23.34
C LEU A 38 -9.32 -22.06 23.08
N GLN A 39 -10.10 -22.62 22.14
CA GLN A 39 -9.95 -24.01 21.73
C GLN A 39 -8.60 -24.28 21.05
N GLU A 40 -8.16 -23.37 20.19
CA GLU A 40 -6.85 -23.48 19.52
C GLU A 40 -5.69 -23.40 20.53
N ALA A 41 -5.72 -22.43 21.44
CA ALA A 41 -4.73 -22.30 22.51
C ALA A 41 -4.68 -23.55 23.38
N PHE A 42 -5.84 -24.11 23.73
CA PHE A 42 -5.93 -25.37 24.47
C PHE A 42 -5.30 -26.54 23.72
N MET A 43 -5.57 -26.69 22.42
CA MET A 43 -5.00 -27.77 21.61
C MET A 43 -3.48 -27.63 21.47
N THR A 44 -3.00 -26.40 21.31
CA THR A 44 -1.57 -26.07 21.27
C THR A 44 -0.87 -26.40 22.59
N HIS A 45 -1.45 -25.98 23.72
CA HIS A 45 -0.94 -26.32 25.05
C HIS A 45 -0.92 -27.83 25.30
N LYS A 46 -2.01 -28.53 24.93
CA LYS A 46 -2.08 -30.00 25.02
C LYS A 46 -0.98 -30.67 24.19
N ALA A 47 -0.69 -30.16 23.00
CA ALA A 47 0.40 -30.66 22.17
C ALA A 47 1.79 -30.37 22.78
N LYS A 48 2.00 -29.19 23.38
CA LYS A 48 3.23 -28.88 24.16
C LYS A 48 3.38 -29.84 25.34
N MET A 49 2.33 -30.06 26.12
CA MET A 49 2.30 -31.00 27.25
C MET A 49 2.62 -32.44 26.83
N ALA A 50 2.04 -32.91 25.72
CA ALA A 50 2.31 -34.25 25.20
C ALA A 50 3.77 -34.43 24.78
N LYS A 51 4.42 -33.39 24.24
CA LYS A 51 5.86 -33.41 23.93
C LYS A 51 6.72 -33.36 25.20
N ALA A 52 6.22 -32.71 26.25
CA ALA A 52 6.90 -32.53 27.53
C ALA A 52 6.74 -33.71 28.51
N ILE A 53 6.20 -34.86 28.09
CA ILE A 53 6.01 -36.03 28.95
C ILE A 53 7.34 -36.52 29.56
N PHE A 54 8.47 -36.33 28.89
CA PHE A 54 9.80 -36.69 29.43
C PHE A 54 10.60 -35.49 29.94
N ALA A 55 10.02 -34.29 29.91
CA ALA A 55 10.67 -33.08 30.40
C ALA A 55 10.63 -33.00 31.93
N ALA A 56 11.57 -32.24 32.50
CA ALA A 56 11.63 -31.92 33.91
C ALA A 56 10.32 -31.23 34.39
N PRO A 57 9.89 -31.44 35.65
CA PRO A 57 8.63 -30.88 36.15
C PRO A 57 8.57 -29.35 36.08
N GLU A 58 9.71 -28.67 36.15
CA GLU A 58 9.83 -27.21 36.02
C GLU A 58 9.36 -26.73 34.64
N ILE A 59 9.72 -27.46 33.58
CA ILE A 59 9.32 -27.11 32.20
C ILE A 59 7.81 -27.24 32.02
N ARG A 60 7.19 -28.23 32.68
CA ARG A 60 5.73 -28.40 32.62
C ARG A 60 5.01 -27.26 33.33
N HIS A 61 5.53 -26.82 34.47
CA HIS A 61 4.99 -25.65 35.17
C HIS A 61 5.07 -24.40 34.30
N GLN A 62 6.21 -24.17 33.65
CA GLN A 62 6.39 -23.03 32.75
C GLN A 62 5.35 -23.02 31.61
N PHE A 63 5.12 -24.16 30.96
CA PHE A 63 4.11 -24.25 29.90
C PHE A 63 2.69 -24.02 30.38
N GLU A 64 2.34 -24.44 31.61
CA GLU A 64 1.05 -24.13 32.21
C GLU A 64 0.92 -22.62 32.47
N GLU A 65 1.96 -21.98 33.01
CA GLU A 65 1.97 -20.52 33.21
C GLU A 65 1.82 -19.74 31.89
N GLU A 66 2.54 -20.16 30.85
CA GLU A 66 2.40 -19.61 29.49
C GLU A 66 0.96 -19.71 29.00
N TYR A 67 0.34 -20.90 29.11
CA TYR A 67 -1.05 -21.11 28.72
C TYR A 67 -2.01 -20.21 29.51
N GLN A 68 -1.84 -20.10 30.83
CA GLN A 68 -2.67 -19.22 31.66
C GLN A 68 -2.49 -17.74 31.30
N GLN A 69 -1.28 -17.31 30.92
CA GLN A 69 -1.02 -15.97 30.41
C GLN A 69 -1.72 -15.74 29.06
N GLU A 70 -1.60 -16.69 28.14
CA GLU A 70 -2.24 -16.64 26.82
C GLU A 70 -3.77 -16.52 26.93
N ILE A 71 -4.40 -17.34 27.79
CA ILE A 71 -5.84 -17.29 28.03
C ILE A 71 -6.28 -15.95 28.62
N ARG A 72 -5.50 -15.38 29.55
CA ARG A 72 -5.79 -14.04 30.11
C ARG A 72 -5.70 -12.96 29.03
N HIS A 73 -4.67 -13.03 28.19
CA HIS A 73 -4.46 -12.09 27.10
C HIS A 73 -5.59 -12.14 26.07
N LEU A 74 -5.97 -13.34 25.61
CA LEU A 74 -7.08 -13.51 24.65
C LEU A 74 -8.41 -12.94 25.19
N LYS A 75 -8.70 -13.15 26.48
CA LYS A 75 -9.89 -12.58 27.12
C LYS A 75 -9.84 -11.05 27.17
N GLN A 76 -8.68 -10.46 27.45
CA GLN A 76 -8.50 -9.01 27.46
C GLN A 76 -8.70 -8.40 26.07
N LEU A 77 -8.15 -9.04 25.03
CA LEU A 77 -8.33 -8.60 23.64
C LEU A 77 -9.80 -8.62 23.22
N ALA A 78 -10.52 -9.71 23.52
CA ALA A 78 -11.95 -9.81 23.20
C ALA A 78 -12.78 -8.73 23.90
N GLU A 79 -12.49 -8.41 25.16
CA GLU A 79 -13.16 -7.33 25.89
C GLU A 79 -12.87 -5.96 25.26
N GLN A 80 -11.62 -5.69 24.90
CA GLN A 80 -11.24 -4.45 24.21
C GLN A 80 -11.96 -4.32 22.86
N GLU A 81 -12.03 -5.40 22.08
CA GLU A 81 -12.72 -5.42 20.80
C GLU A 81 -14.22 -5.13 20.96
N ILE A 82 -14.87 -5.73 21.97
CA ILE A 82 -16.26 -5.44 22.32
C ILE A 82 -16.46 -3.96 22.63
N GLN A 83 -15.58 -3.37 23.44
CA GLN A 83 -15.66 -1.96 23.83
C GLN A 83 -15.47 -1.02 22.63
N VAL A 84 -14.47 -1.29 21.80
CA VAL A 84 -14.17 -0.49 20.60
C VAL A 84 -15.33 -0.56 19.60
N GLU A 85 -15.85 -1.76 19.33
CA GLU A 85 -16.92 -1.93 18.34
C GLU A 85 -18.22 -1.28 18.82
N ILE A 86 -18.55 -1.41 20.11
CA ILE A 86 -19.71 -0.72 20.71
C ILE A 86 -19.55 0.79 20.63
N LYS A 87 -18.40 1.32 21.05
CA LYS A 87 -18.14 2.76 21.04
C LYS A 87 -18.21 3.33 19.62
N ARG A 88 -17.61 2.64 18.64
CA ARG A 88 -17.67 3.04 17.22
C ARG A 88 -19.11 3.09 16.73
N GLY A 89 -19.91 2.05 17.01
CA GLY A 89 -21.32 2.02 16.60
C GLY A 89 -22.19 3.06 17.31
N GLU A 90 -21.86 3.45 18.54
CA GLU A 90 -22.49 4.57 19.25
C GLU A 90 -22.13 5.91 18.63
N GLU A 91 -20.86 6.13 18.27
CA GLU A 91 -20.39 7.33 17.59
C GLU A 91 -21.03 7.49 16.20
N GLU A 92 -21.08 6.42 15.39
CA GLU A 92 -21.73 6.42 14.07
C GLU A 92 -23.23 6.79 14.17
N ARG A 93 -23.91 6.32 15.22
CA ARG A 93 -25.32 6.66 15.45
C ARG A 93 -25.50 8.05 16.05
N LYS A 94 -24.59 8.50 16.91
CA LYS A 94 -24.56 9.88 17.36
C LYS A 94 -24.40 10.81 16.17
N TRP A 95 -23.46 10.52 15.28
CA TRP A 95 -23.25 11.27 14.04
C TRP A 95 -24.49 11.23 13.14
N SER A 96 -25.15 10.08 13.01
CA SER A 96 -26.42 9.99 12.26
C SER A 96 -27.54 10.84 12.86
N LYS A 97 -27.63 10.96 14.19
CA LYS A 97 -28.63 11.80 14.88
C LYS A 97 -28.30 13.29 14.83
N GLU A 98 -27.02 13.62 14.98
CA GLU A 98 -26.51 14.99 14.98
C GLU A 98 -26.49 15.57 13.55
N THR A 99 -26.32 14.71 12.55
CA THR A 99 -26.44 15.06 11.12
C THR A 99 -27.85 14.76 10.60
N SER A 100 -28.89 15.06 11.38
CA SER A 100 -30.26 15.02 10.89
C SER A 100 -30.37 16.01 9.71
N TRP A 101 -30.32 15.46 8.49
CA TRP A 101 -30.49 16.17 7.23
C TRP A 101 -31.95 16.65 7.02
N ASP A 102 -32.73 16.76 8.09
CA ASP A 102 -34.18 17.00 8.02
C ASP A 102 -34.52 18.47 7.74
N ASP A 103 -33.56 19.39 7.88
CA ASP A 103 -33.70 20.73 7.32
C ASP A 103 -32.80 20.89 6.08
N PRO A 104 -33.38 20.83 4.86
CA PRO A 104 -32.63 21.10 3.62
C PRO A 104 -32.03 22.51 3.57
N ASN A 105 -32.40 23.43 4.48
CA ASN A 105 -31.76 24.74 4.62
C ASN A 105 -30.55 24.74 5.56
N ASP A 106 -30.34 23.68 6.34
CA ASP A 106 -29.23 23.53 7.30
C ASP A 106 -28.06 22.73 6.69
N ILE A 107 -28.01 22.66 5.36
CA ILE A 107 -26.75 22.54 4.62
C ILE A 107 -25.91 23.74 5.07
N THR A 108 -25.16 23.50 6.14
CA THR A 108 -24.62 24.54 7.00
C THR A 108 -23.89 25.60 6.19
N GLN A 109 -24.00 26.84 6.64
CA GLN A 109 -23.22 27.96 6.14
C GLN A 109 -21.72 27.62 6.01
N ALA A 110 -21.22 26.66 6.81
CA ALA A 110 -19.88 26.08 6.69
C ALA A 110 -19.62 25.38 5.34
N LEU A 111 -20.56 24.58 4.81
CA LEU A 111 -20.46 23.97 3.48
C LEU A 111 -20.53 25.03 2.37
N ILE A 112 -21.34 26.09 2.57
CA ILE A 112 -21.41 27.24 1.66
C ILE A 112 -20.09 28.03 1.70
N GLU A 113 -19.50 28.26 2.87
CA GLU A 113 -18.22 28.94 3.07
C GLU A 113 -17.04 28.14 2.53
N GLU A 114 -17.10 26.80 2.64
CA GLU A 114 -16.14 25.88 2.03
C GLU A 114 -16.20 25.97 0.50
N GLN A 115 -17.41 25.94 -0.08
CA GLN A 115 -17.61 26.19 -1.51
C GLN A 115 -17.09 27.56 -1.96
N ILE A 116 -17.35 28.62 -1.19
CA ILE A 116 -16.84 29.97 -1.49
C ILE A 116 -15.31 30.00 -1.42
N SER A 117 -14.70 29.32 -0.46
CA SER A 117 -13.25 29.23 -0.33
C SER A 117 -12.60 28.50 -1.49
N ILE A 118 -13.19 27.38 -1.94
CA ILE A 118 -12.73 26.63 -3.12
C ILE A 118 -12.83 27.50 -4.38
N LEU A 119 -13.95 28.20 -4.58
CA LEU A 119 -14.14 29.12 -5.72
C LEU A 119 -13.14 30.27 -5.69
N LYS A 120 -12.85 30.82 -4.52
CA LYS A 120 -11.85 31.88 -4.35
C LYS A 120 -10.46 31.37 -4.72
N HIS A 121 -10.10 30.14 -4.33
CA HIS A 121 -8.82 29.52 -4.62
C HIS A 121 -8.62 29.23 -6.12
N ILE A 122 -9.68 28.80 -6.81
CA ILE A 122 -9.68 28.60 -8.27
C ILE A 122 -9.56 29.94 -9.00
N LYS A 123 -10.24 30.99 -8.52
CA LYS A 123 -10.18 32.32 -9.14
C LYS A 123 -8.84 33.03 -8.91
N SER A 124 -8.16 32.74 -7.80
CA SER A 124 -6.85 33.31 -7.47
C SER A 124 -5.67 32.50 -8.01
N SER A 125 -5.87 31.28 -8.52
CA SER A 125 -4.81 30.52 -9.16
C SER A 125 -4.62 31.03 -10.60
N PRO A 126 -3.50 31.72 -10.93
CA PRO A 126 -3.26 32.19 -12.28
C PRO A 126 -3.15 30.96 -13.19
N SER A 127 -4.11 30.83 -14.10
CA SER A 127 -4.13 29.80 -15.14
C SER A 127 -2.82 29.82 -15.90
N SER A 128 -1.93 28.86 -15.62
CA SER A 128 -0.71 28.67 -16.40
C SER A 128 -1.11 28.27 -17.82
N PRO A 129 -0.67 29.01 -18.86
CA PRO A 129 -0.93 28.63 -20.23
C PRO A 129 -0.09 27.38 -20.54
N ILE A 130 -0.77 26.24 -20.67
CA ILE A 130 -0.18 25.01 -21.19
C ILE A 130 0.06 25.25 -22.69
N ALA A 131 1.30 25.66 -23.01
CA ALA A 131 1.78 25.74 -24.38
C ALA A 131 1.94 24.32 -24.95
N ALA A 132 1.37 24.15 -26.14
CA ALA A 132 1.41 22.97 -26.95
C ALA A 132 2.85 22.55 -27.28
N ASN A 133 3.17 21.27 -27.06
CA ASN A 133 4.32 20.64 -27.68
C ASN A 133 3.86 19.31 -28.31
N SER A 134 3.47 19.39 -29.58
CA SER A 134 3.10 18.26 -30.42
C SER A 134 4.37 17.57 -30.90
N HIS A 135 4.74 16.45 -30.29
CA HIS A 135 5.76 15.57 -30.84
C HIS A 135 5.12 14.56 -31.80
N GLU A 136 5.60 14.67 -33.03
CA GLU A 136 5.42 13.88 -34.24
C GLU A 136 5.56 12.36 -33.99
N TYR A 137 4.51 11.60 -34.32
CA TYR A 137 4.50 10.14 -34.29
C TYR A 137 5.27 9.58 -35.50
N GLN A 138 6.48 9.07 -35.27
CA GLN A 138 7.17 8.18 -36.21
C GLN A 138 6.62 6.75 -36.09
N LYS A 139 6.15 6.24 -37.23
CA LYS A 139 5.52 4.94 -37.46
C LYS A 139 6.61 3.85 -37.56
N PRO A 140 6.56 2.72 -36.83
CA PRO A 140 7.57 1.69 -36.96
C PRO A 140 7.36 0.82 -38.21
N PHE A 141 8.50 0.59 -38.88
CA PHE A 141 8.72 -0.20 -40.08
C PHE A 141 8.60 -1.70 -39.75
N PHE A 142 7.68 -2.42 -40.41
CA PHE A 142 7.60 -3.88 -40.39
C PHE A 142 8.52 -4.43 -41.48
N HIS A 143 9.50 -5.27 -41.12
CA HIS A 143 10.21 -6.13 -42.06
C HIS A 143 9.62 -7.54 -41.95
N GLU A 144 8.78 -7.92 -42.92
CA GLU A 144 8.33 -9.30 -43.10
C GLU A 144 9.36 -10.10 -43.92
N ALA A 145 9.58 -11.33 -43.49
CA ALA A 145 10.46 -12.30 -44.11
C ALA A 145 9.88 -12.81 -45.44
N THR A 146 10.70 -12.80 -46.48
CA THR A 146 10.42 -13.38 -47.80
C THR A 146 10.53 -14.90 -47.76
N THR A 147 9.50 -15.62 -48.21
CA THR A 147 9.65 -16.96 -48.80
C THR A 147 8.78 -17.01 -50.07
N SER A 148 9.47 -17.07 -51.21
CA SER A 148 9.11 -17.55 -52.56
C SER A 148 7.65 -17.96 -52.84
N THR A 149 7.08 -17.44 -53.95
CA THR A 149 6.59 -18.17 -55.17
C THR A 149 5.97 -17.15 -56.17
N PRO A 150 6.12 -17.30 -57.51
CA PRO A 150 5.77 -16.27 -58.49
C PRO A 150 4.47 -16.54 -59.25
N LEU A 151 3.75 -15.47 -59.64
CA LEU A 151 2.84 -15.31 -60.80
C LEU A 151 2.31 -13.86 -60.73
N SER A 152 2.64 -12.96 -61.68
CA SER A 152 1.81 -12.56 -62.83
C SER A 152 0.41 -12.08 -62.38
N TYR A 153 -0.14 -10.88 -62.64
CA TYR A 153 -0.20 -10.03 -63.85
C TYR A 153 -0.58 -8.58 -63.45
N ASP A 154 -0.30 -7.63 -64.35
CA ASP A 154 -1.05 -6.38 -64.70
C ASP A 154 -1.38 -5.26 -63.66
N THR A 155 -0.61 -4.16 -63.80
CA THR A 155 -1.00 -2.75 -64.10
C THR A 155 -2.52 -2.44 -64.16
N PRO A 156 -3.07 -1.33 -63.56
CA PRO A 156 -2.78 0.05 -64.03
C PRO A 156 -2.81 1.23 -63.02
N SER A 157 -1.87 2.16 -63.28
CA SER A 157 -1.94 3.64 -63.40
C SER A 157 -3.05 4.51 -62.77
N LEU A 158 -2.59 5.47 -61.93
CA LEU A 158 -2.95 6.92 -61.81
C LEU A 158 -4.41 7.34 -61.47
N PRO A 159 -4.71 8.59 -61.01
CA PRO A 159 -3.89 9.81 -61.05
C PRO A 159 -3.75 10.67 -59.77
N GLN A 160 -2.73 11.53 -59.80
CA GLN A 160 -2.52 12.72 -58.98
C GLN A 160 -3.52 13.84 -59.30
N SER A 161 -3.71 14.79 -58.36
CA SER A 161 -3.81 16.28 -58.51
C SER A 161 -4.54 16.88 -57.27
N PRO A 162 -4.68 18.23 -57.10
CA PRO A 162 -3.62 19.19 -56.74
C PRO A 162 -4.04 20.23 -55.65
N ILE A 163 -3.04 20.95 -55.12
CA ILE A 163 -2.91 22.40 -54.81
C ILE A 163 -4.18 23.25 -54.54
N THR A 164 -4.15 24.09 -53.49
CA THR A 164 -4.66 25.50 -53.29
C THR A 164 -4.95 25.68 -51.78
N ASP A 165 -4.85 26.79 -51.05
CA ASP A 165 -4.38 28.19 -51.16
C ASP A 165 -4.26 28.65 -49.68
N SER A 166 -3.22 29.35 -49.22
CA SER A 166 -3.00 30.80 -49.38
C SER A 166 -4.22 31.66 -49.01
N PHE A 167 -4.41 32.03 -47.73
CA PHE A 167 -5.10 33.28 -47.39
C PHE A 167 -4.44 33.99 -46.20
N SER A 168 -4.14 35.26 -46.47
CA SER A 168 -3.44 36.21 -45.65
C SER A 168 -4.40 37.30 -45.17
N SER A 169 -4.10 37.83 -43.98
CA SER A 169 -4.36 39.24 -43.56
C SER A 169 -5.80 39.60 -43.08
N PRO A 170 -6.03 40.84 -42.59
CA PRO A 170 -5.49 41.42 -41.35
C PRO A 170 -6.57 42.25 -40.56
N ALA A 171 -6.09 42.94 -39.52
CA ALA A 171 -6.53 44.28 -39.06
C ALA A 171 -7.74 44.42 -38.09
N SER A 172 -7.38 44.97 -36.93
CA SER A 172 -7.97 46.09 -36.17
C SER A 172 -9.48 46.37 -36.20
N GLY A 173 -10.05 46.55 -35.01
CA GLY A 173 -11.33 47.23 -34.83
C GLY A 173 -11.59 47.64 -33.38
N PHE A 174 -11.28 48.90 -33.06
CA PHE A 174 -11.75 49.66 -31.90
C PHE A 174 -13.28 49.73 -31.85
N TYR A 175 -13.91 49.32 -30.73
CA TYR A 175 -15.21 49.84 -30.22
C TYR A 175 -15.21 49.63 -28.70
N SER A 176 -15.03 50.67 -27.88
CA SER A 176 -16.06 51.58 -27.35
C SER A 176 -17.12 50.90 -26.45
N SER A 177 -16.82 50.90 -25.15
CA SER A 177 -17.70 51.35 -24.07
C SER A 177 -19.21 51.19 -24.23
N PHE A 178 -19.81 50.18 -23.58
CA PHE A 178 -21.07 50.33 -22.84
C PHE A 178 -21.09 49.29 -21.71
N SER A 179 -21.16 49.79 -20.47
CA SER A 179 -21.29 48.99 -19.25
C SER A 179 -22.76 48.98 -18.83
N PRO A 180 -23.52 47.88 -19.05
CA PRO A 180 -24.85 47.75 -18.48
C PRO A 180 -24.77 47.26 -17.02
N SER A 181 -25.60 47.85 -16.17
CA SER A 181 -25.76 47.49 -14.77
C SER A 181 -26.21 46.03 -14.58
N PRO A 182 -25.73 45.33 -13.53
CA PRO A 182 -26.05 43.93 -13.30
C PRO A 182 -27.48 43.77 -12.77
N VAL A 183 -28.34 43.16 -13.56
CA VAL A 183 -29.61 42.59 -13.09
C VAL A 183 -29.28 41.21 -12.52
N SER A 184 -29.55 40.98 -11.24
CA SER A 184 -29.37 39.69 -10.57
C SER A 184 -30.35 38.65 -11.14
N ILE A 185 -29.92 37.97 -12.21
CA ILE A 185 -30.60 36.80 -12.76
C ILE A 185 -30.29 35.62 -11.82
N LEU A 186 -31.34 35.09 -11.18
CA LEU A 186 -31.32 33.80 -10.49
C LEU A 186 -30.83 32.74 -11.49
N SER A 187 -29.54 32.43 -11.43
CA SER A 187 -28.91 31.43 -12.28
C SER A 187 -29.39 30.06 -11.86
N VAL A 188 -30.30 29.50 -12.67
CA VAL A 188 -30.71 28.10 -12.58
C VAL A 188 -29.47 27.25 -12.88
N GLU A 189 -28.99 26.50 -11.89
CA GLU A 189 -27.79 25.66 -12.00
C GLU A 189 -27.88 24.72 -13.21
N SER A 190 -26.88 24.80 -14.09
CA SER A 190 -26.79 23.93 -15.25
C SER A 190 -26.49 22.48 -14.82
N PRO A 191 -27.07 21.46 -15.47
CA PRO A 191 -26.71 20.06 -15.23
C PRO A 191 -25.20 19.78 -15.32
N ALA A 192 -24.47 20.55 -16.14
CA ALA A 192 -23.02 20.46 -16.25
C ALA A 192 -22.29 20.88 -14.96
N ASP A 193 -22.82 21.87 -14.24
CA ASP A 193 -22.23 22.35 -12.98
C ASP A 193 -22.42 21.32 -11.86
N LYS A 194 -23.55 20.59 -11.87
CA LYS A 194 -23.80 19.48 -10.95
C LYS A 194 -22.83 18.32 -11.17
N GLU A 195 -22.55 17.98 -12.42
CA GLU A 195 -21.57 16.93 -12.75
C GLU A 195 -20.14 17.33 -12.38
N ALA A 196 -19.78 18.61 -12.58
CA ALA A 196 -18.48 19.15 -12.18
C ALA A 196 -18.30 19.09 -10.65
N ARG A 197 -19.34 19.40 -9.86
CA ARG A 197 -19.35 19.25 -8.39
C ARG A 197 -19.08 17.81 -7.95
N LEU A 198 -19.78 16.84 -8.54
CA LEU A 198 -19.59 15.42 -8.23
C LEU A 198 -18.16 14.96 -8.53
N ARG A 199 -17.56 15.45 -9.63
CA ARG A 199 -16.16 15.14 -9.96
C ARG A 199 -15.16 15.80 -9.01
N ALA A 200 -15.46 17.00 -8.50
CA ALA A 200 -14.62 17.70 -7.55
C ALA A 200 -14.67 17.04 -6.16
N GLU A 201 -15.86 16.75 -5.66
CA GLU A 201 -16.08 16.06 -4.38
C GLU A 201 -15.42 14.66 -4.39
N LYS A 202 -15.48 13.94 -5.52
CA LYS A 202 -14.81 12.65 -5.67
C LYS A 202 -13.28 12.77 -5.59
N ARG A 203 -12.69 13.84 -6.14
CA ARG A 203 -11.24 14.10 -6.03
C ARG A 203 -10.84 14.51 -4.62
N GLU A 204 -11.66 15.29 -3.95
CA GLU A 204 -11.43 15.70 -2.56
C GLU A 204 -11.48 14.50 -1.61
N LYS A 205 -12.50 13.64 -1.74
CA LYS A 205 -12.56 12.36 -0.99
C LYS A 205 -11.32 11.50 -1.23
N GLN A 206 -10.85 11.42 -2.48
CA GLN A 206 -9.59 10.71 -2.76
C GLN A 206 -8.40 11.38 -2.07
N GLN A 207 -8.28 12.71 -2.09
CA GLN A 207 -7.18 13.42 -1.43
C GLN A 207 -7.22 13.26 0.09
N GLU A 208 -8.40 13.30 0.70
CA GLU A 208 -8.56 13.07 2.13
C GLU A 208 -8.23 11.63 2.51
N GLU A 209 -8.61 10.65 1.68
CA GLU A 209 -8.22 9.25 1.86
C GLU A 209 -6.69 9.09 1.78
N TYR A 210 -6.02 9.76 0.84
CA TYR A 210 -4.56 9.81 0.78
C TYR A 210 -3.95 10.44 2.02
N ARG A 211 -4.53 11.53 2.54
CA ARG A 211 -4.06 12.20 3.78
C ARG A 211 -4.19 11.27 4.99
N LYS A 212 -5.34 10.61 5.15
CA LYS A 212 -5.61 9.66 6.24
C LYS A 212 -4.68 8.45 6.17
N ARG A 213 -4.39 7.94 4.96
CA ARG A 213 -3.46 6.83 4.76
C ARG A 213 -2.01 7.23 5.06
N ALA A 214 -1.59 8.44 4.67
CA ALA A 214 -0.27 8.96 5.00
C ALA A 214 -0.10 9.15 6.52
N GLU A 215 -1.12 9.66 7.21
CA GLU A 215 -1.12 9.81 8.67
C GLU A 215 -1.07 8.45 9.40
N ALA A 216 -1.78 7.45 8.91
CA ALA A 216 -1.72 6.08 9.44
C ALA A 216 -0.32 5.47 9.29
N ILE A 217 0.35 5.69 8.15
CA ILE A 217 1.73 5.25 7.92
C ILE A 217 2.70 5.93 8.90
N MET A 218 2.55 7.24 9.09
CA MET A 218 3.37 8.01 10.05
C MET A 218 3.13 7.55 11.49
N SER A 219 1.89 7.25 11.86
CA SER A 219 1.53 6.73 13.18
C SER A 219 2.13 5.34 13.43
N ARG A 220 2.07 4.46 12.43
CA ARG A 220 2.71 3.14 12.48
C ARG A 220 4.22 3.25 12.65
N LYS A 221 4.90 4.12 11.88
CA LYS A 221 6.34 4.37 12.03
C LYS A 221 6.71 4.92 13.42
N ARG A 222 5.86 5.74 14.04
CA ARG A 222 6.09 6.23 15.42
C ARG A 222 6.02 5.09 16.43
N LEU A 223 5.01 4.22 16.31
CA LEU A 223 4.88 3.04 17.15
C LEU A 223 6.06 2.08 16.94
N GLU A 224 6.45 1.83 15.69
CA GLU A 224 7.59 0.97 15.37
C GLU A 224 8.90 1.48 15.99
N LYS A 225 9.18 2.79 15.89
CA LYS A 225 10.33 3.39 16.60
C LYS A 225 10.25 3.23 18.12
N GLN A 226 9.06 3.37 18.69
CA GLN A 226 8.86 3.17 20.12
C GLN A 226 9.12 1.71 20.52
N TRP A 227 8.67 0.75 19.71
CA TRP A 227 8.91 -0.68 19.92
C TRP A 227 10.38 -1.08 19.72
N SER A 228 11.07 -0.56 18.70
CA SER A 228 12.52 -0.79 18.52
C SER A 228 13.32 -0.29 19.71
N HIS A 229 12.96 0.87 20.27
CA HIS A 229 13.61 1.43 21.46
C HIS A 229 13.39 0.57 22.73
N TRP A 230 12.22 -0.05 22.87
CA TRP A 230 11.93 -1.00 23.95
C TRP A 230 12.72 -2.31 23.83
N GLY A 231 13.02 -2.77 22.61
CA GLY A 231 13.87 -3.94 22.38
C GLY A 231 15.34 -3.71 22.79
N GLU A 232 15.92 -2.56 22.43
CA GLU A 232 17.31 -2.20 22.78
C GLU A 232 17.51 -1.98 24.27
N THR A 233 16.52 -1.42 24.97
CA THR A 233 16.59 -1.19 26.42
C THR A 233 16.48 -2.48 27.23
N MET A 234 15.78 -3.51 26.72
CA MET A 234 15.72 -4.82 27.37
C MET A 234 17.00 -5.65 27.16
N SER A 235 17.63 -5.59 25.97
CA SER A 235 18.91 -6.28 25.72
C SER A 235 20.09 -5.66 26.45
N SER A 236 20.05 -4.36 26.77
CA SER A 236 21.16 -3.66 27.43
C SER A 236 21.21 -3.85 28.95
N ALA A 237 20.17 -4.39 29.59
CA ALA A 237 20.12 -4.58 31.03
C ALA A 237 20.83 -5.85 31.55
N SER A 238 21.39 -6.70 30.66
CA SER A 238 22.12 -7.93 31.05
C SER A 238 23.65 -7.85 30.95
N SER A 239 24.25 -6.69 30.68
CA SER A 239 25.72 -6.56 30.58
C SER A 239 26.29 -5.57 31.59
N THR A 240 26.19 -5.87 32.88
CA THR A 240 26.93 -5.14 33.93
C THR A 240 27.49 -6.06 35.01
N THR A 241 28.26 -7.09 34.66
CA THR A 241 29.26 -7.66 35.58
C THR A 241 30.39 -8.33 34.78
N SER A 242 31.57 -7.70 34.75
CA SER A 242 32.88 -8.35 34.97
C SER A 242 33.97 -7.50 34.32
N ALA A 243 34.65 -6.74 35.17
CA ALA A 243 35.99 -6.25 34.92
C ALA A 243 36.97 -7.38 35.26
N SER A 244 37.62 -7.96 34.25
CA SER A 244 38.82 -8.80 34.34
C SER A 244 39.30 -9.02 32.90
N GLU A 245 40.38 -8.34 32.51
CA GLU A 245 41.72 -8.93 32.37
C GLU A 245 41.97 -9.46 30.94
N ASP A 246 43.05 -8.96 30.37
CA ASP A 246 43.70 -9.35 29.11
C ASP A 246 43.51 -10.84 28.79
N SER A 247 42.79 -11.14 27.70
CA SER A 247 42.82 -12.44 27.06
C SER A 247 42.58 -12.29 25.57
N ASP A 248 43.63 -12.57 24.80
CA ASP A 248 43.63 -12.80 23.36
C ASP A 248 42.63 -13.90 23.00
N HIS A 249 41.35 -13.55 22.84
CA HIS A 249 40.34 -14.47 22.34
C HIS A 249 40.38 -14.49 20.80
N PRO A 250 40.63 -15.67 20.18
CA PRO A 250 40.59 -15.79 18.73
C PRO A 250 39.19 -15.45 18.23
N ALA A 251 39.11 -14.57 17.22
CA ALA A 251 37.88 -14.12 16.59
C ALA A 251 36.94 -15.31 16.31
N THR A 252 35.92 -15.46 17.15
CA THR A 252 34.89 -16.46 16.94
C THR A 252 34.13 -16.09 15.67
N PRO A 253 33.98 -17.02 14.71
CA PRO A 253 33.24 -16.76 13.48
C PRO A 253 31.80 -16.37 13.85
N ASP A 254 31.35 -15.26 13.29
CA ASP A 254 30.02 -14.69 13.51
C ASP A 254 28.95 -15.73 13.11
N ILE A 255 28.36 -16.40 14.10
CA ILE A 255 27.36 -17.45 13.87
C ILE A 255 26.04 -16.72 13.60
N ALA A 256 25.72 -16.54 12.32
CA ALA A 256 24.46 -15.96 11.87
C ALA A 256 23.28 -16.72 12.50
N ILE A 257 22.54 -16.07 13.40
CA ILE A 257 21.35 -16.62 14.03
C ILE A 257 20.32 -16.91 12.91
N PRO A 258 19.88 -18.16 12.73
CA PRO A 258 18.91 -18.48 11.70
C PRO A 258 17.58 -17.77 11.98
N MET A 259 17.09 -16.98 11.02
CA MET A 259 15.80 -16.29 11.14
C MET A 259 14.64 -17.26 11.41
N SER A 260 13.70 -16.83 12.25
CA SER A 260 12.51 -17.62 12.55
C SER A 260 11.61 -17.76 11.33
N ASN A 261 10.74 -18.78 11.32
CA ASN A 261 9.80 -19.00 10.21
C ASN A 261 8.82 -17.85 10.04
N GLU A 262 8.42 -17.25 11.16
CA GLU A 262 7.52 -16.11 11.18
C GLU A 262 8.20 -14.87 10.60
N ASP A 263 9.46 -14.62 10.96
CA ASP A 263 10.24 -13.51 10.39
C ASP A 263 10.42 -13.66 8.88
N ILE A 264 10.67 -14.88 8.39
CA ILE A 264 10.75 -15.18 6.96
C ILE A 264 9.42 -14.86 6.27
N ALA A 265 8.30 -15.30 6.83
CA ALA A 265 6.97 -15.02 6.25
C ALA A 265 6.65 -13.52 6.23
N ASN A 266 7.00 -12.82 7.31
CA ASN A 266 6.86 -11.37 7.42
C ASN A 266 7.74 -10.64 6.40
N LEU A 267 8.99 -11.06 6.23
CA LEU A 267 9.92 -10.49 5.24
C LEU A 267 9.40 -10.67 3.81
N MET A 268 8.88 -11.85 3.47
CA MET A 268 8.32 -12.12 2.14
C MET A 268 7.12 -11.24 1.85
N THR A 269 6.20 -11.15 2.81
CA THR A 269 5.01 -10.29 2.72
C THR A 269 5.43 -8.82 2.56
N PHE A 270 6.44 -8.38 3.30
CA PHE A 270 6.99 -7.04 3.20
C PHE A 270 7.60 -6.76 1.83
N HIS A 271 8.40 -7.67 1.26
CA HIS A 271 8.97 -7.53 -0.08
C HIS A 271 7.89 -7.45 -1.18
N GLU A 272 6.80 -8.21 -1.04
CA GLU A 272 5.66 -8.16 -1.96
C GLU A 272 4.91 -6.82 -1.89
N GLN A 273 4.75 -6.27 -0.68
CA GLN A 273 4.20 -4.93 -0.48
C GLN A 273 5.14 -3.85 -1.05
N GLN A 274 6.45 -3.99 -0.86
CA GLN A 274 7.45 -3.06 -1.42
C GLN A 274 7.36 -2.98 -2.94
N TRP A 275 7.21 -4.10 -3.66
CA TRP A 275 7.01 -4.07 -5.12
C TRP A 275 5.80 -3.24 -5.56
N THR A 276 4.71 -3.32 -4.79
CA THR A 276 3.50 -2.54 -5.05
C THR A 276 3.74 -1.05 -4.78
N TRP A 277 4.49 -0.75 -3.72
CA TRP A 277 4.80 0.62 -3.33
C TRP A 277 5.77 1.32 -4.30
N ILE A 278 6.85 0.64 -4.73
CA ILE A 278 7.86 1.15 -5.68
C ILE A 278 7.23 1.62 -6.99
N ALA A 279 6.19 0.93 -7.47
CA ALA A 279 5.48 1.32 -8.69
C ALA A 279 4.76 2.67 -8.58
N SER A 280 4.57 3.19 -7.37
CA SER A 280 3.93 4.49 -7.10
C SER A 280 4.93 5.63 -6.80
N LEU A 281 6.22 5.31 -6.62
CA LEU A 281 7.22 6.29 -6.22
C LEU A 281 7.73 7.08 -7.44
N PRO A 282 7.88 8.42 -7.35
CA PRO A 282 8.39 9.23 -8.45
C PRO A 282 9.90 9.10 -8.63
N HIS A 283 10.61 8.75 -7.55
CA HIS A 283 12.06 8.58 -7.50
C HIS A 283 12.38 7.29 -6.77
N LEU A 284 13.34 6.55 -7.29
CA LEU A 284 13.80 5.28 -6.72
C LEU A 284 15.29 5.34 -6.40
N GLU A 285 15.65 4.71 -5.30
CA GLU A 285 17.01 4.50 -4.82
C GLU A 285 17.30 3.00 -4.65
N TRP A 286 18.56 2.64 -4.48
CA TRP A 286 19.00 1.26 -4.29
C TRP A 286 18.31 0.57 -3.10
N THR A 287 18.01 1.32 -2.05
CA THR A 287 17.36 0.82 -0.82
C THR A 287 15.88 0.53 -0.96
N ASP A 288 15.24 1.07 -1.99
CA ASP A 288 13.79 0.89 -2.18
C ASP A 288 13.46 -0.50 -2.73
N PHE A 289 14.43 -1.16 -3.38
CA PHE A 289 14.20 -2.46 -4.01
C PHE A 289 14.21 -3.62 -3.00
N PRO A 290 13.23 -4.54 -3.07
CA PRO A 290 13.19 -5.75 -2.24
C PRO A 290 14.15 -6.80 -2.81
N TRP A 291 15.44 -6.60 -2.57
CA TRP A 291 16.49 -7.54 -3.00
C TRP A 291 16.20 -8.95 -2.43
N PRO A 292 16.35 -10.02 -3.23
CA PRO A 292 16.01 -11.38 -2.81
C PRO A 292 17.07 -11.97 -1.86
N VAL A 293 17.19 -11.37 -0.68
CA VAL A 293 18.12 -11.75 0.39
C VAL A 293 17.30 -11.90 1.67
N LEU A 294 17.63 -12.91 2.48
CA LEU A 294 17.05 -13.07 3.81
C LEU A 294 17.69 -12.09 4.79
N SER A 295 17.38 -10.80 4.64
CA SER A 295 17.80 -9.75 5.56
C SER A 295 16.78 -8.63 5.53
N PHE A 296 16.43 -8.10 6.71
CA PHE A 296 15.65 -6.86 6.80
C PHE A 296 16.47 -5.63 6.40
N SER A 297 17.80 -5.74 6.40
CA SER A 297 18.69 -4.71 5.90
C SER A 297 18.90 -4.89 4.40
N THR A 298 18.67 -3.83 3.63
CA THR A 298 19.02 -3.79 2.21
C THR A 298 20.51 -4.12 2.06
N PRO A 299 20.91 -5.03 1.15
CA PRO A 299 22.32 -5.26 0.86
C PRO A 299 23.00 -3.95 0.49
N MET A 300 24.18 -3.66 1.02
CA MET A 300 24.83 -2.36 0.77
C MET A 300 25.49 -2.31 -0.61
N ARG A 301 25.89 -3.48 -1.12
CA ARG A 301 26.56 -3.61 -2.42
C ARG A 301 26.07 -4.82 -3.21
N LYS A 302 26.39 -4.87 -4.50
CA LYS A 302 26.00 -5.96 -5.40
C LYS A 302 26.69 -7.28 -5.05
N GLU A 303 27.85 -7.23 -4.40
CA GLU A 303 28.63 -8.41 -4.00
C GLU A 303 27.93 -9.24 -2.92
N GLU A 304 27.01 -8.63 -2.17
CA GLU A 304 26.18 -9.32 -1.17
C GLU A 304 25.03 -10.12 -1.82
N LEU A 305 24.72 -9.86 -3.10
CA LEU A 305 23.74 -10.60 -3.89
C LEU A 305 24.36 -11.91 -4.41
N THR A 306 24.79 -12.76 -3.49
CA THR A 306 25.43 -14.05 -3.79
C THR A 306 24.39 -15.10 -4.19
N LEU A 307 24.84 -16.13 -4.93
CA LEU A 307 24.00 -17.29 -5.26
C LEU A 307 23.38 -17.91 -4.00
N GLU A 308 24.17 -18.04 -2.94
CA GLU A 308 23.74 -18.63 -1.67
C GLU A 308 22.63 -17.81 -1.00
N ALA A 309 22.79 -16.49 -0.91
CA ALA A 309 21.79 -15.60 -0.32
C ALA A 309 20.44 -15.68 -1.08
N VAL A 310 20.48 -15.71 -2.41
CA VAL A 310 19.28 -15.80 -3.26
C VAL A 310 18.63 -17.18 -3.16
N VAL A 311 19.43 -18.26 -3.12
CA VAL A 311 18.94 -19.62 -2.88
C VAL A 311 18.20 -19.66 -1.54
N GLN A 312 18.84 -19.21 -0.46
CA GLN A 312 18.21 -19.19 0.86
C GLN A 312 16.89 -18.43 0.83
N TYR A 313 16.85 -17.24 0.21
CA TYR A 313 15.63 -16.45 0.06
C TYR A 313 14.49 -17.22 -0.62
N ILE A 314 14.76 -17.88 -1.75
CA ILE A 314 13.73 -18.60 -2.51
C ILE A 314 13.18 -19.80 -1.73
N PHE A 315 14.05 -20.52 -1.00
CA PHE A 315 13.67 -21.75 -0.31
C PHE A 315 13.15 -21.53 1.11
N ALA A 316 13.39 -20.36 1.71
CA ALA A 316 13.01 -20.07 3.09
C ALA A 316 11.53 -20.30 3.42
N PRO A 317 10.56 -19.95 2.55
CA PRO A 317 9.13 -20.16 2.83
C PRO A 317 8.67 -21.63 2.75
N LEU A 318 9.51 -22.56 2.28
CA LEU A 318 9.09 -23.89 1.81
C LEU A 318 9.50 -25.03 2.75
N LYS A 319 9.60 -24.78 4.06
CA LYS A 319 10.20 -25.71 5.05
C LYS A 319 9.47 -27.04 5.25
N ALA A 320 8.21 -27.18 4.82
CA ALA A 320 7.41 -28.39 5.09
C ALA A 320 7.44 -29.43 3.95
N ARG A 321 7.57 -28.99 2.69
CA ARG A 321 7.70 -29.82 1.50
C ARG A 321 8.28 -28.92 0.42
N HIS A 322 9.43 -29.28 -0.13
CA HIS A 322 9.97 -28.66 -1.34
C HIS A 322 9.07 -29.00 -2.52
N ASP A 323 7.86 -28.44 -2.56
CA ASP A 323 6.97 -28.61 -3.69
C ASP A 323 7.65 -28.00 -4.90
N ARG A 324 8.06 -28.90 -5.79
CA ARG A 324 8.88 -28.58 -6.95
C ARG A 324 8.20 -27.56 -7.85
N ASN A 325 6.87 -27.60 -7.91
CA ASN A 325 6.08 -26.69 -8.71
C ASN A 325 6.04 -25.30 -8.07
N VAL A 326 5.87 -25.21 -6.75
CA VAL A 326 5.84 -23.93 -6.03
C VAL A 326 7.19 -23.20 -6.12
N VAL A 327 8.30 -23.91 -5.96
CA VAL A 327 9.65 -23.32 -6.17
C VAL A 327 9.80 -22.81 -7.60
N LYS A 328 9.41 -23.62 -8.58
CA LYS A 328 9.53 -23.28 -10.00
C LYS A 328 8.67 -22.06 -10.36
N ASP A 329 7.48 -21.95 -9.81
CA ASP A 329 6.58 -20.82 -10.04
C ASP A 329 7.11 -19.55 -9.38
N ARG A 330 7.63 -19.64 -8.15
CA ARG A 330 8.31 -18.51 -7.47
C ARG A 330 9.54 -18.03 -8.25
N LEU A 331 10.35 -18.95 -8.78
CA LEU A 331 11.50 -18.64 -9.63
C LEU A 331 11.06 -17.88 -10.90
N LYS A 332 10.04 -18.39 -11.61
CA LYS A 332 9.50 -17.72 -12.80
C LYS A 332 8.96 -16.33 -12.47
N GLU A 333 8.24 -16.18 -11.37
CA GLU A 333 7.71 -14.89 -10.92
C GLU A 333 8.83 -13.88 -10.66
N LEU A 334 9.88 -14.28 -9.95
CA LEU A 334 11.05 -13.44 -9.69
C LEU A 334 11.80 -13.11 -10.99
N ILE A 335 11.99 -14.06 -11.90
CA ILE A 335 12.61 -13.82 -13.22
C ILE A 335 11.81 -12.78 -14.00
N MET A 336 10.47 -12.86 -13.98
CA MET A 336 9.63 -11.87 -14.65
C MET A 336 9.77 -10.46 -14.04
N LYS A 337 9.94 -10.36 -12.71
CA LYS A 337 10.15 -9.08 -12.01
C LYS A 337 11.53 -8.47 -12.28
N TRP A 338 12.57 -9.31 -12.30
CA TRP A 338 13.96 -8.92 -12.48
C TRP A 338 14.46 -8.99 -13.92
N HIS A 339 13.59 -9.30 -14.89
CA HIS A 339 13.95 -9.36 -16.30
C HIS A 339 14.48 -7.99 -16.76
N PRO A 340 15.65 -7.91 -17.43
CA PRO A 340 16.30 -6.64 -17.76
C PRO A 340 15.35 -5.71 -18.52
N ASP A 341 14.72 -6.17 -19.60
CA ASP A 341 13.80 -5.35 -20.39
C ASP A 341 12.68 -4.67 -19.57
N ARG A 342 11.99 -5.43 -18.71
CA ARG A 342 10.90 -4.90 -17.86
C ARG A 342 11.43 -4.03 -16.75
N PHE A 343 12.53 -4.45 -16.13
CA PHE A 343 13.12 -3.75 -14.99
C PHE A 343 13.73 -2.40 -15.42
N GLU A 344 14.42 -2.37 -16.55
CA GLU A 344 15.02 -1.17 -17.11
C GLU A 344 13.96 -0.16 -17.55
N THR A 345 12.93 -0.61 -18.26
CA THR A 345 11.86 0.26 -18.77
C THR A 345 11.02 0.84 -17.63
N LYS A 346 10.69 0.03 -16.61
CA LYS A 346 9.75 0.42 -15.56
C LYS A 346 10.40 1.12 -14.37
N TYR A 347 11.56 0.64 -13.91
CA TYR A 347 12.14 1.08 -12.64
C TYR A 347 13.43 1.88 -12.82
N LEU A 348 14.35 1.48 -13.72
CA LEU A 348 15.58 2.27 -13.91
C LEU A 348 15.33 3.67 -14.45
N ALA A 349 14.24 3.89 -15.20
CA ALA A 349 13.87 5.21 -15.68
C ALA A 349 13.51 6.19 -14.54
N LEU A 350 13.15 5.68 -13.36
CA LEU A 350 12.75 6.48 -12.18
C LEU A 350 13.94 6.84 -11.28
N ILE A 351 15.14 6.29 -11.54
CA ILE A 351 16.35 6.57 -10.75
C ILE A 351 17.05 7.80 -11.35
N VAL A 352 17.00 8.91 -10.63
CA VAL A 352 17.55 10.20 -11.08
C VAL A 352 19.08 10.20 -11.07
N ASN A 353 19.69 9.59 -10.06
CA ASN A 353 21.15 9.56 -9.91
C ASN A 353 21.78 8.52 -10.84
N LEU A 354 22.60 8.96 -11.80
CA LEU A 354 23.25 8.07 -12.79
C LEU A 354 24.14 7.00 -12.16
N ARG A 355 24.88 7.33 -11.10
CA ARG A 355 25.76 6.38 -10.41
C ARG A 355 24.96 5.29 -9.71
N GLU A 356 23.86 5.68 -9.09
CA GLU A 356 22.94 4.76 -8.44
C GLU A 356 22.15 3.93 -9.44
N ARG A 357 21.75 4.51 -10.56
CA ARG A 357 21.11 3.81 -11.67
C ARG A 357 22.00 2.70 -12.21
N GLU A 358 23.29 2.95 -12.39
CA GLU A 358 24.26 1.91 -12.78
C GLU A 358 24.35 0.83 -11.72
N LYS A 359 24.49 1.22 -10.44
CA LYS A 359 24.54 0.29 -9.31
C LYS A 359 23.33 -0.64 -9.30
N VAL A 360 22.11 -0.09 -9.41
CA VAL A 360 20.85 -0.85 -9.44
C VAL A 360 20.77 -1.73 -10.68
N ARG A 361 21.19 -1.25 -11.86
CA ARG A 361 21.25 -2.06 -13.09
C ARG A 361 22.15 -3.28 -12.91
N GLU A 362 23.35 -3.10 -12.38
CA GLU A 362 24.30 -4.19 -12.13
C GLU A 362 23.77 -5.19 -11.10
N GLY A 363 23.16 -4.71 -10.01
CA GLY A 363 22.52 -5.56 -9.00
C GLY A 363 21.38 -6.38 -9.57
N ALA A 364 20.46 -5.74 -10.30
CA ALA A 364 19.34 -6.41 -10.96
C ALA A 364 19.81 -7.45 -11.99
N GLY A 365 20.83 -7.11 -12.79
CA GLY A 365 21.44 -8.04 -13.73
C GLY A 365 22.11 -9.24 -13.05
N THR A 366 22.69 -9.05 -11.87
CA THR A 366 23.28 -10.13 -11.07
C THR A 366 22.20 -11.08 -10.56
N VAL A 367 21.12 -10.54 -9.97
CA VAL A 367 19.96 -11.32 -9.53
C VAL A 367 19.33 -12.09 -10.68
N ALA A 368 19.10 -11.44 -11.83
CA ALA A 368 18.50 -12.08 -13.00
C ALA A 368 19.32 -13.28 -13.50
N ARG A 369 20.65 -13.17 -13.55
CA ARG A 369 21.53 -14.30 -13.93
C ARG A 369 21.41 -15.45 -12.92
N ILE A 370 21.51 -15.15 -11.63
CA ILE A 370 21.38 -16.14 -10.55
C ILE A 370 20.04 -16.89 -10.65
N LEU A 371 18.94 -16.17 -10.83
CA LEU A 371 17.62 -16.78 -10.94
C LEU A 371 17.48 -17.68 -12.17
N ASN A 372 18.04 -17.30 -13.32
CA ASN A 372 18.03 -18.13 -14.52
C ASN A 372 18.89 -19.40 -14.35
N ASP A 373 20.08 -19.28 -13.75
CA ASP A 373 20.93 -20.43 -13.45
C ASP A 373 20.24 -21.42 -12.51
N LEU A 374 19.50 -20.90 -11.51
CA LEU A 374 18.71 -21.73 -10.59
C LEU A 374 17.54 -22.41 -11.31
N LEU A 375 16.83 -21.71 -12.18
CA LEU A 375 15.73 -22.30 -12.96
C LEU A 375 16.24 -23.39 -13.93
N GLY A 376 17.41 -23.19 -14.54
CA GLY A 376 18.08 -24.19 -15.39
C GLY A 376 18.38 -25.46 -14.62
N LYS A 377 19.15 -25.34 -13.52
CA LYS A 377 19.47 -26.46 -12.62
C LYS A 377 18.23 -27.19 -12.12
N TRP A 378 17.14 -26.47 -11.86
CA TRP A 378 15.89 -27.06 -11.38
C TRP A 378 15.09 -27.81 -12.45
N ASN A 379 15.28 -27.49 -13.74
CA ASN A 379 14.68 -28.26 -14.83
C ASN A 379 15.46 -29.55 -15.13
N ASP A 380 16.75 -29.59 -14.79
CA ASP A 380 17.62 -30.76 -15.00
C ASP A 380 17.50 -31.83 -13.89
N LEU A 381 17.09 -31.43 -12.69
CA LEU A 381 16.70 -32.33 -11.58
C LEU A 381 15.37 -33.04 -11.86
#